data_AF-A0A9D2M700-F1
#
_entry.id   AF-A0A9D2M700-F1
#
_cell.length_a   1.000
_cell.length_b   1.000
_cell.length_c   1.000
_cell.angle_alpha   90.00
_cell.angle_beta   90.00
_cell.angle_gamma   90.00
#
_symmetry.space_group_name_H-M   'P 1'
#
loop_
_entity.id
_entity.type
_entity.pdbx_description
1 polymer ?
#
loop_
_entity_poly.entity_id
_entity_poly.type
_entity_poly.pdbx_seq_one_letter_code
_entity_poly.pdbx_strand_id
1 'polypeptide(L)' 'MGRANIRTESSICTGETTIGFYDPHTGKLLQAVVVRSPQDIADYYGAYGYEPPR' A
#
# COMPACT_ATOMS: atom_id res chain seq x y z
N MET A 1 -7.91 10.01 3.48
CA MET A 1 -7.82 9.20 2.24
C MET A 1 -8.66 7.95 2.40
N GLY A 2 -9.22 7.39 1.33
CA GLY A 2 -10.09 6.21 1.41
C GLY A 2 -9.41 4.93 0.92
N ARG A 3 -10.05 3.78 1.17
CA ARG A 3 -9.58 2.44 0.72
C ARG A 3 -9.09 2.39 -0.72
N ALA A 4 -9.79 3.07 -1.64
CA ALA A 4 -9.47 3.09 -3.07
C ALA A 4 -8.09 3.71 -3.40
N ASN A 5 -7.47 4.38 -2.44
CA ASN A 5 -6.17 5.01 -2.59
C ASN A 5 -5.03 4.12 -2.05
N ILE A 6 -5.33 2.98 -1.42
CA ILE A 6 -4.29 2.04 -0.96
C ILE A 6 -3.88 1.17 -2.15
N ARG A 7 -2.59 1.15 -2.46
CA ARG A 7 -2.04 0.34 -3.56
C ARG A 7 -0.68 -0.23 -3.19
N THR A 8 -0.33 -1.33 -3.86
CA THR A 8 1.02 -1.87 -3.85
C THR A 8 1.79 -1.40 -5.08
N GLU A 9 3.09 -1.16 -4.93
CA GLU A 9 4.00 -0.84 -6.03
C GLU A 9 5.32 -1.57 -5.83
N SER A 10 5.82 -2.16 -6.92
CA SER A 10 7.07 -2.92 -6.93
C SER A 10 8.14 -2.14 -7.69
N SER A 11 9.29 -1.96 -7.04
CA SER A 11 10.47 -1.38 -7.65
C SER A 11 11.03 -2.32 -8.72
N ILE A 12 11.17 -1.82 -9.94
CA ILE A 12 11.80 -2.59 -11.03
C ILE A 12 13.32 -2.74 -10.84
N CYS A 13 13.94 -1.86 -10.04
CA CYS A 13 15.38 -1.85 -9.82
C CYS A 13 15.79 -2.77 -8.66
N THR A 14 14.98 -2.82 -7.59
CA THR A 14 15.32 -3.57 -6.36
C THR A 14 14.44 -4.79 -6.13
N GLY A 15 13.30 -4.89 -6.81
CA GLY A 15 12.30 -5.95 -6.59
C GLY A 15 11.48 -5.78 -5.31
N GLU A 16 11.77 -4.76 -4.51
CA GLU A 16 11.03 -4.48 -3.27
C GLU A 16 9.62 -4.02 -3.62
N THR A 17 8.63 -4.60 -2.93
CA THR A 17 7.25 -4.16 -2.99
C THR A 17 6.95 -3.28 -1.79
N THR A 18 6.23 -2.19 -2.00
CA THR A 18 5.70 -1.34 -0.95
C THR A 18 4.19 -1.29 -1.03
N ILE A 19 3.53 -1.03 0.10
CA ILE A 19 2.11 -0.69 0.16
C ILE A 19 1.97 0.67 0.83
N GLY A 20 1.08 1.51 0.30
CA GLY A 20 0.78 2.80 0.92
C GLY A 20 -0.41 3.50 0.30
N PHE A 21 -0.69 4.70 0.82
CA PHE A 21 -1.69 5.59 0.23
C PHE A 21 -1.10 6.35 -0.95
N TYR A 22 -1.79 6.34 -2.07
CA TYR A 22 -1.49 7.20 -3.20
C TYR A 22 -2.34 8.46 -3.12
N ASP A 23 -1.67 9.61 -3.13
CA ASP A 23 -2.34 10.88 -3.34
C ASP A 23 -2.97 10.89 -4.74
N PRO A 24 -4.31 11.01 -4.87
CA PRO A 24 -4.98 10.96 -6.16
C PRO A 24 -4.69 12.18 -7.04
N HIS A 25 -4.18 13.29 -6.49
CA HIS A 25 -3.86 14.50 -7.23
C HIS A 25 -2.41 14.51 -7.73
N THR A 26 -1.49 13.98 -6.93
CA THR A 26 -0.05 14.03 -7.24
C THR A 26 0.54 12.68 -7.67
N GLY A 27 -0.18 11.58 -7.45
CA GLY A 27 0.31 10.22 -7.68
C GLY A 27 1.40 9.80 -6.70
N LYS A 28 1.70 10.62 -5.68
CA LYS A 28 2.76 10.32 -4.72
C LYS A 28 2.32 9.25 -3.75
N LEU A 29 3.22 8.30 -3.51
CA LEU A 29 3.11 7.32 -2.46
C LEU A 29 3.37 7.99 -1.10
N LEU A 30 2.43 7.82 -0.18
CA LEU A 30 2.44 8.35 1.18
C LEU A 30 2.31 7.22 2.19
N GLN A 31 2.96 7.39 3.35
CA GLN A 31 2.86 6.46 4.49
C GLN A 31 3.10 5.00 4.10
N ALA A 32 4.11 4.75 3.26
CA ALA A 32 4.36 3.43 2.72
C ALA A 32 5.20 2.55 3.65
N VAL A 33 4.93 1.25 3.60
CA VAL A 33 5.72 0.22 4.27
C VAL A 33 6.20 -0.79 3.24
N VAL A 34 7.37 -1.39 3.48
CA VAL A 34 7.88 -2.49 2.65
C VAL A 34 7.06 -3.75 2.94
N VAL A 35 6.57 -4.39 1.89
CA VAL A 35 5.84 -5.66 1.95
C VAL A 35 6.86 -6.80 1.95
N ARG A 36 6.93 -7.53 3.06
CA ARG A 36 7.75 -8.73 3.24
C ARG A 36 6.91 -10.00 3.14
N SER A 37 5.61 -9.89 3.38
CA SER A 37 4.65 -10.98 3.30
C SER A 37 3.25 -10.47 2.95
N PRO A 38 2.33 -11.34 2.50
CA PRO A 38 0.92 -10.97 2.30
C PRO A 38 0.24 -10.43 3.57
N GLN A 39 0.74 -10.79 4.76
CA GLN A 39 0.21 -10.28 6.03
C GLN A 39 0.44 -8.78 6.18
N ASP A 40 1.55 -8.23 5.67
CA ASP A 40 1.82 -6.78 5.75
C ASP A 40 0.76 -5.97 4.99
N ILE A 41 0.21 -6.53 3.92
CA ILE A 41 -0.90 -5.92 3.18
C ILE A 41 -2.16 -5.94 4.05
N ALA A 42 -2.51 -7.09 4.62
CA ALA A 42 -3.67 -7.21 5.50
C ALA A 42 -3.59 -6.27 6.71
N ASP A 43 -2.42 -6.20 7.35
CA ASP A 43 -2.15 -5.34 8.50
C ASP A 43 -2.23 -3.87 8.12
N TYR A 44 -1.71 -3.47 6.95
CA TYR A 44 -1.83 -2.10 6.47
C TYR A 44 -3.29 -1.69 6.27
N TYR A 45 -4.11 -2.53 5.61
CA TYR A 45 -5.54 -2.25 5.47
C TYR A 45 -6.24 -2.19 6.84
N GLY A 46 -5.94 -3.13 7.73
CA GLY A 46 -6.52 -3.23 9.07
C GLY A 46 -6.18 -2.02 9.97
N ALA A 47 -4.97 -1.48 9.86
CA ALA A 47 -4.55 -0.29 10.60
C ALA A 47 -5.42 0.96 10.32
N TYR A 48 -6.11 0.98 9.18
CA TYR A 48 -7.03 2.06 8.80
C TYR A 48 -8.51 1.62 8.80
N GLY A 49 -8.83 0.46 9.37
CA GLY A 49 -10.20 -0.05 9.46
C GLY A 49 -10.78 -0.55 8.13
N TYR A 50 -9.92 -0.97 7.20
CA TYR A 50 -10.34 -1.54 5.91
C TYR A 50 -9.99 -3.02 5.81
N GLU A 51 -10.69 -3.72 4.92
CA GLU A 51 -10.31 -5.04 4.46
C GLU A 51 -9.56 -4.94 3.11
N PRO A 52 -8.57 -5.81 2.86
CA PRO A 52 -7.95 -5.92 1.55
C PRO A 52 -8.97 -6.27 0.46
N PRO A 53 -8.75 -5.83 -0.80
CA PRO A 53 -9.53 -6.31 -1.93
C PRO A 53 -9.40 -7.84 -2.08
N ARG A 54 -10.48 -8.48 -2.53
CA ARG A 54 -10.49 -9.91 -2.90
C ARG A 54 -9.85 -10.15 -4.25
#